data_AF-A0A7U6RAL3-F1
#
_entry.id   AF-A0A7U6RAL3-F1
#
_cell.length_a   1.000
_cell.length_b   1.000
_cell.length_c   1.000
_cell.angle_alpha   90.00
_cell.angle_beta   90.00
_cell.angle_gamma   90.00
#
_symmetry.space_group_name_H-M   'P 1'
#
loop_
_entity.id
_entity.type
_entity.pdbx_description
1 polymer ?
#
loop_
_entity_poly.entity_id
_entity_poly.type
_entity_poly.pdbx_seq_one_letter_code
_entity_poly.pdbx_strand_id
1 'polypeptide(L)'
;MVTDILLTLARIGLPMIYLANYSLLHKLMGRNQEDTQRLLIQPRVMQPDDPAGPDWKAYVAECVRVSSGQIRAIEGEFAAELYRLTFGLKRLAVHLLSLAYIECRKARRSHIVLSDLSQAYRSTEYSSSRRDVEELYRIAVEGPRGTKRKDLYCPLEAPAARTSNIVQFARQERDERVTALAIDSSMTEQERKAIKHIESASRSPHANPPRRKPLPKATPGETQMAFAKYVEEMKSGKPKKPS
;
A
#
# COMPACT_ATOMS: atom_id res chain seq x y z
N MET A 1 8.62 27.49 2.92
CA MET A 1 9.43 26.99 4.05
C MET A 1 10.63 26.15 3.60
N VAL A 2 10.47 24.92 3.10
CA VAL A 2 11.64 24.09 2.71
C VAL A 2 12.45 24.71 1.56
N THR A 3 11.78 25.27 0.55
CA THR A 3 12.43 25.95 -0.58
C THR A 3 13.24 27.17 -0.15
N ASP A 4 12.77 27.90 0.88
CA ASP A 4 13.41 29.15 1.32
C ASP A 4 14.72 28.84 2.06
N ILE A 5 14.75 27.74 2.82
CA ILE A 5 15.97 27.23 3.44
C ILE A 5 16.99 26.83 2.36
N LEU A 6 16.56 26.09 1.32
CA LEU A 6 17.44 25.68 0.23
C LEU A 6 18.04 26.89 -0.50
N LEU A 7 17.24 27.92 -0.76
CA LEU A 7 17.69 29.14 -1.43
C LEU A 7 18.63 29.97 -0.55
N THR A 8 18.37 30.08 0.75
CA THR A 8 19.26 30.77 1.68
C THR A 8 20.63 30.08 1.72
N LEU A 9 20.65 28.75 1.84
CA LEU A 9 21.90 28.00 1.84
C LEU A 9 22.65 28.09 0.50
N ALA A 10 21.93 28.08 -0.63
CA ALA A 10 22.52 28.29 -1.94
C ALA A 10 23.10 29.70 -2.10
N ARG A 11 22.47 30.73 -1.52
CA ARG A 11 23.00 32.11 -1.49
C ARG A 11 24.27 32.25 -0.67
N ILE A 12 24.42 31.47 0.39
CA ILE A 12 25.63 31.45 1.22
C ILE A 12 26.80 30.79 0.47
N GLY A 13 26.53 29.99 -0.57
CA GLY A 13 27.57 29.31 -1.37
C GLY A 13 28.07 28.01 -0.76
N LEU A 14 27.31 27.42 0.18
CA LEU A 14 27.66 26.13 0.78
C LEU A 14 27.40 24.99 -0.21
N PRO A 15 28.33 24.03 -0.37
CA PRO A 15 28.06 22.77 -1.06
C PRO A 15 26.89 22.05 -0.38
N MET A 16 25.82 21.78 -1.13
CA MET A 16 24.60 21.16 -0.60
C MET A 16 24.21 19.93 -1.44
N ILE A 17 23.83 18.86 -0.74
CA ILE A 17 23.10 17.73 -1.30
C ILE A 17 21.74 17.69 -0.63
N TYR A 18 20.67 17.62 -1.42
CA TYR A 18 19.32 17.49 -0.90
C TYR A 18 18.53 16.45 -1.70
N LEU A 19 17.55 15.85 -1.05
CA LEU A 19 16.64 14.88 -1.65
C LEU A 19 15.28 15.56 -1.85
N ALA A 20 14.75 15.47 -3.06
CA ALA A 20 13.44 16.00 -3.40
C ALA A 20 12.53 14.89 -3.92
N ASN A 21 11.32 14.81 -3.39
CA ASN A 21 10.26 14.04 -4.04
C ASN A 21 9.76 14.77 -5.28
N TYR A 22 8.98 14.10 -6.14
CA TYR A 22 8.48 14.71 -7.37
C TYR A 22 7.62 15.96 -7.11
N SER A 23 6.82 15.98 -6.05
CA SER A 23 6.01 17.16 -5.71
C SER A 23 6.87 18.41 -5.46
N LEU A 24 8.04 18.26 -4.82
CA LEU A 24 8.98 19.35 -4.61
C LEU A 24 9.72 19.70 -5.91
N LEU A 25 10.13 18.70 -6.68
CA LEU A 25 10.79 18.90 -7.97
C LEU A 25 9.92 19.71 -8.94
N HIS A 26 8.63 19.38 -9.07
CA HIS A 26 7.66 20.17 -9.86
C HIS A 26 7.56 21.62 -9.38
N LYS A 27 7.63 21.86 -8.07
CA LYS A 27 7.63 23.23 -7.51
C LYS A 27 8.93 23.96 -7.81
N LEU A 28 10.07 23.28 -7.75
CA LEU A 28 11.39 23.87 -8.02
C LEU A 28 11.54 24.23 -9.50
N MET A 29 11.07 23.37 -10.41
CA MET A 29 11.11 23.65 -11.85
C MET A 29 10.22 24.81 -12.29
N GLY A 30 9.17 25.11 -11.52
CA GLY A 30 8.30 26.26 -11.78
C GLY A 30 8.86 27.61 -11.28
N ARG A 31 10.07 27.64 -10.71
CA ARG A 31 10.68 28.87 -10.20
C ARG A 31 11.44 29.65 -11.27
N ASN A 32 11.85 30.86 -10.90
CA ASN A 32 12.72 31.71 -11.72
C ASN A 32 13.99 30.97 -12.12
N GLN A 33 14.53 31.31 -13.28
CA GLN A 33 15.68 30.64 -13.86
C GLN A 33 16.90 30.65 -12.95
N GLU A 34 17.15 31.74 -12.22
CA GLU A 34 18.24 31.85 -11.24
C GLU A 34 18.14 30.78 -10.13
N ASP A 35 16.95 30.61 -9.55
CA ASP A 35 16.72 29.63 -8.49
C ASP A 35 16.86 28.20 -9.01
N THR A 36 16.33 27.95 -10.20
CA THR A 36 16.48 26.67 -10.90
C THR A 36 17.95 26.35 -11.18
N GLN A 37 18.72 27.34 -11.64
CA GLN A 37 20.16 27.20 -11.87
C GLN A 37 20.98 27.11 -10.58
N ARG A 38 20.44 27.45 -9.42
CA ARG A 38 21.13 27.25 -8.13
C ARG A 38 20.83 25.91 -7.50
N LEU A 39 19.60 25.43 -7.67
CA LEU A 39 19.11 24.23 -6.99
C LEU A 39 19.13 22.98 -7.88
N LEU A 40 18.88 23.11 -9.18
CA LEU A 40 18.67 22.00 -10.11
C LEU A 40 19.78 21.87 -11.17
N ILE A 41 21.03 22.21 -10.84
CA ILE A 41 22.18 22.12 -11.76
C ILE A 41 22.43 20.67 -12.20
N GLN A 42 22.49 19.75 -11.24
CA GLN A 42 22.88 18.36 -11.48
C GLN A 42 21.93 17.39 -10.77
N PRO A 43 20.65 17.34 -11.17
CA PRO A 43 19.68 16.44 -10.56
C PRO A 43 20.05 14.98 -10.86
N ARG A 44 20.08 14.15 -9.83
CA ARG A 44 20.22 12.69 -9.97
C ARG A 44 18.88 12.04 -9.63
N VAL A 45 18.26 11.40 -10.63
CA VAL A 45 16.96 10.76 -10.45
C VAL A 45 17.14 9.35 -9.91
N MET A 46 16.58 9.09 -8.72
CA MET A 46 16.44 7.73 -8.21
C MET A 46 15.29 7.06 -8.94
N GLN A 47 15.59 5.98 -9.66
CA GLN A 47 14.61 5.21 -10.42
C GLN A 47 14.02 4.11 -9.54
N PRO A 48 12.76 3.70 -9.78
CA PRO A 48 12.18 2.52 -9.13
C PRO A 48 12.93 1.24 -9.52
N ASP A 49 12.86 0.24 -8.66
CA ASP A 49 13.46 -1.07 -8.90
C ASP A 49 12.73 -1.78 -10.05
N ASP A 50 13.49 -2.51 -10.87
CA ASP A 50 12.94 -3.35 -11.94
C ASP A 50 12.20 -4.54 -11.31
N PRO A 51 10.94 -4.83 -11.73
CA PRO A 51 10.17 -5.96 -11.20
C PRO A 51 10.86 -7.31 -11.39
N ALA A 52 11.60 -7.51 -12.49
CA ALA A 52 12.35 -8.72 -12.77
C ALA A 52 13.79 -8.68 -12.24
N GLY A 53 14.23 -7.49 -11.81
CA GLY A 53 15.60 -7.21 -11.40
C GLY A 53 16.04 -7.93 -10.11
N PRO A 54 17.36 -8.12 -9.93
CA PRO A 54 17.90 -8.76 -8.74
C PRO A 54 17.66 -7.93 -7.47
N ASP A 55 17.63 -6.60 -7.59
CA ASP A 55 17.47 -5.68 -6.44
C ASP A 55 16.12 -5.86 -5.74
N TRP A 56 15.04 -5.96 -6.52
CA TRP A 56 13.70 -6.21 -5.98
C TRP A 56 13.61 -7.58 -5.31
N LYS A 57 14.13 -8.62 -5.97
CA LYS A 57 14.15 -9.99 -5.42
C LYS A 57 14.94 -10.06 -4.12
N ALA A 58 16.11 -9.41 -4.07
CA ALA A 58 16.93 -9.32 -2.85
C ALA A 58 16.18 -8.59 -1.73
N TYR A 59 15.49 -7.49 -2.04
CA TYR A 59 14.68 -6.77 -1.07
C TYR A 59 13.56 -7.64 -0.48
N VAL A 60 12.83 -8.38 -1.31
CA VAL A 60 11.77 -9.28 -0.84
C VAL A 60 12.35 -10.44 -0.03
N ALA A 61 13.47 -11.03 -0.46
CA ALA A 61 14.16 -12.08 0.29
C ALA A 61 14.58 -11.60 1.69
N GLU A 62 15.10 -10.37 1.80
CA GLU A 62 15.43 -9.75 3.08
C GLU A 62 14.19 -9.52 3.96
N CYS A 63 13.07 -9.09 3.37
CA CYS A 63 11.81 -8.97 4.11
C CYS A 63 11.35 -10.32 4.68
N VAL A 64 11.46 -11.40 3.89
CA VAL A 64 11.14 -12.77 4.35
C VAL A 64 12.09 -13.20 5.46
N ARG A 65 13.39 -12.97 5.31
CA ARG A 65 14.43 -13.32 6.28
C ARG A 65 14.20 -12.64 7.63
N VAL A 66 13.98 -11.31 7.62
CA VAL A 66 13.74 -10.51 8.83
C VAL A 66 12.40 -10.85 9.49
N SER A 67 11.44 -11.39 8.74
CA SER A 67 10.15 -11.82 9.26
C SER A 67 10.22 -13.13 10.07
N SER A 68 11.40 -13.73 10.28
CA SER A 68 11.62 -14.89 11.15
C SER A 68 10.61 -16.04 10.92
N GLY A 69 10.35 -16.35 9.66
CA GLY A 69 9.43 -17.43 9.26
C GLY A 69 7.94 -17.07 9.30
N GLN A 70 7.55 -15.83 9.61
CA GLN A 70 6.15 -15.39 9.52
C GLN A 70 5.66 -15.29 8.06
N ILE A 71 6.57 -15.24 7.09
CA ILE A 71 6.23 -15.27 5.67
C ILE A 71 6.66 -16.62 5.11
N ARG A 72 5.71 -17.40 4.59
CA ARG A 72 6.00 -18.64 3.87
C ARG A 72 5.70 -18.40 2.39
N ALA A 73 6.67 -17.81 1.71
CA ALA A 73 6.59 -17.47 0.29
C ALA A 73 7.19 -18.60 -0.57
N ILE A 74 6.53 -18.93 -1.68
CA ILE A 74 7.19 -19.59 -2.81
C ILE A 74 8.03 -18.51 -3.48
N GLU A 75 9.35 -18.71 -3.56
CA GLU A 75 10.28 -17.73 -4.13
C GLU A 75 9.88 -17.39 -5.58
N GLY A 76 9.90 -16.11 -5.93
CA GLY A 76 9.49 -15.61 -7.26
C GLY A 76 8.04 -15.13 -7.33
N GLU A 77 7.05 -16.01 -7.10
CA GLU A 77 5.63 -15.64 -7.18
C GLU A 77 5.24 -14.58 -6.15
N PHE A 78 5.73 -14.73 -4.92
CA PHE A 78 5.47 -13.76 -3.86
C PHE A 78 6.09 -12.39 -4.16
N ALA A 79 7.28 -12.36 -4.75
CA ALA A 79 7.95 -11.12 -5.11
C ALA A 79 7.21 -10.40 -6.25
N ALA A 80 6.75 -11.15 -7.25
CA ALA A 80 5.97 -10.62 -8.37
C ALA A 80 4.63 -10.06 -7.89
N GLU A 81 3.88 -10.81 -7.06
CA GLU A 81 2.60 -10.35 -6.52
C GLU A 81 2.79 -9.13 -5.60
N LEU A 82 3.82 -9.14 -4.75
CA LEU A 82 4.11 -7.99 -3.90
C LEU A 82 4.47 -6.75 -4.73
N TYR A 83 5.24 -6.91 -5.82
CA TYR A 83 5.52 -5.82 -6.75
C TYR A 83 4.21 -5.29 -7.35
N ARG A 84 3.37 -6.20 -7.85
CA ARG A 84 2.11 -5.89 -8.51
C ARG A 84 1.19 -5.05 -7.62
N LEU A 85 1.11 -5.36 -6.33
CA LEU A 85 0.22 -4.68 -5.39
C LEU A 85 0.79 -3.37 -4.83
N THR A 86 2.05 -3.06 -5.11
CA THR A 86 2.79 -1.94 -4.49
C THR A 86 3.53 -1.06 -5.48
N PHE A 87 3.55 -1.42 -6.77
CA PHE A 87 4.37 -0.82 -7.81
C PHE A 87 5.87 -0.81 -7.45
N GLY A 88 6.34 -1.81 -6.71
CA GLY A 88 7.74 -1.88 -6.24
C GLY A 88 8.12 -0.82 -5.18
N LEU A 89 7.14 -0.05 -4.67
CA LEU A 89 7.41 0.98 -3.67
C LEU A 89 7.64 0.34 -2.30
N LYS A 90 8.91 0.33 -1.84
CA LYS A 90 9.35 -0.30 -0.56
C LYS A 90 8.49 0.10 0.65
N ARG A 91 8.09 1.37 0.74
CA ARG A 91 7.19 1.84 1.82
C ARG A 91 5.81 1.16 1.77
N LEU A 92 5.24 1.02 0.58
CA LEU A 92 3.95 0.35 0.39
C LEU A 92 4.07 -1.15 0.59
N ALA A 93 5.19 -1.77 0.19
CA ALA A 93 5.48 -3.17 0.44
C ALA A 93 5.46 -3.50 1.93
N VAL A 94 6.17 -2.73 2.77
CA VAL A 94 6.15 -2.92 4.23
C VAL A 94 4.74 -2.72 4.79
N HIS A 95 4.02 -1.68 4.33
CA HIS A 95 2.66 -1.42 4.77
C HIS A 95 1.73 -2.59 4.43
N LEU A 96 1.77 -3.07 3.19
CA LEU A 96 0.94 -4.18 2.72
C LEU A 96 1.27 -5.48 3.46
N LEU A 97 2.55 -5.79 3.68
CA LEU A 97 2.99 -6.94 4.48
C LEU A 97 2.48 -6.87 5.92
N SER A 98 2.47 -5.68 6.52
CA SER A 98 1.93 -5.46 7.86
C SER A 98 0.42 -5.74 7.92
N LEU A 99 -0.32 -5.30 6.91
CA LEU A 99 -1.76 -5.60 6.80
C LEU A 99 -2.02 -7.08 6.50
N ALA A 100 -1.21 -7.71 5.64
CA ALA A 100 -1.31 -9.13 5.33
C ALA A 100 -1.04 -10.00 6.57
N TYR A 101 -0.13 -9.56 7.46
CA TYR A 101 0.04 -10.18 8.76
C TYR A 101 -1.26 -10.15 9.58
N ILE A 102 -1.94 -9.00 9.63
CA ILE A 102 -3.20 -8.86 10.36
C ILE A 102 -4.28 -9.80 9.77
N GLU A 103 -4.41 -9.87 8.45
CA GLU A 103 -5.36 -10.78 7.79
C GLU A 103 -5.03 -12.26 8.06
N CYS A 104 -3.76 -12.62 8.01
CA CYS A 104 -3.29 -13.95 8.38
C CYS A 104 -3.69 -14.32 9.83
N ARG A 105 -3.51 -13.39 10.78
CA ARG A 105 -3.89 -13.59 12.19
C ARG A 105 -5.40 -13.67 12.38
N LYS A 106 -6.19 -12.89 11.64
CA LYS A 106 -7.66 -13.00 11.62
C LYS A 106 -8.10 -14.38 11.14
N ALA A 107 -7.40 -14.94 10.14
CA ALA A 107 -7.62 -16.30 9.65
C ALA A 107 -7.04 -17.41 10.56
N ARG A 108 -6.52 -17.07 11.75
CA ARG A 108 -5.88 -17.97 12.72
C ARG A 108 -4.70 -18.77 12.15
N ARG A 109 -4.01 -18.22 11.15
CA ARG A 109 -2.77 -18.79 10.62
C ARG A 109 -1.55 -18.12 11.26
N SER A 110 -0.43 -18.83 11.24
CA SER A 110 0.87 -18.36 11.74
C SER A 110 1.78 -17.83 10.63
N HIS A 111 1.42 -18.04 9.37
CA HIS A 111 2.25 -17.67 8.22
C HIS A 111 1.42 -16.97 7.14
N ILE A 112 1.98 -15.87 6.62
CA ILE A 112 1.42 -15.11 5.50
C ILE A 112 1.54 -15.94 4.23
N VAL A 113 0.43 -16.02 3.48
CA VAL A 113 0.33 -16.60 2.14
C VAL A 113 -0.13 -15.54 1.13
N LEU A 114 -0.06 -15.85 -0.17
CA LEU A 114 -0.49 -14.93 -1.24
C LEU A 114 -1.93 -14.40 -1.06
N SER A 115 -2.85 -15.26 -0.60
CA SER A 115 -4.24 -14.82 -0.37
C SER A 115 -4.37 -13.70 0.69
N ASP A 116 -3.45 -13.63 1.65
CA ASP A 116 -3.43 -12.55 2.66
C ASP A 116 -3.01 -11.23 2.03
N LEU A 117 -2.06 -11.25 1.09
CA LEU A 117 -1.68 -10.05 0.33
C LEU A 117 -2.87 -9.51 -0.45
N SER A 118 -3.60 -10.41 -1.13
CA SER A 118 -4.77 -10.01 -1.91
C SER A 118 -5.93 -9.53 -1.02
N GLN A 119 -6.07 -10.04 0.20
CA GLN A 119 -7.06 -9.55 1.18
C GLN A 119 -6.64 -8.19 1.74
N ALA A 120 -5.38 -8.05 2.14
CA ALA A 120 -4.80 -6.81 2.62
C ALA A 120 -4.89 -5.69 1.57
N TYR A 121 -4.67 -6.00 0.30
CA TYR A 121 -4.83 -5.04 -0.79
C TYR A 121 -6.28 -4.54 -0.92
N ARG A 122 -7.26 -5.41 -0.67
CA ARG A 122 -8.69 -5.09 -0.72
C ARG A 122 -9.20 -4.41 0.55
N SER A 123 -8.41 -4.38 1.62
CA SER A 123 -8.80 -3.77 2.89
C SER A 123 -9.07 -2.27 2.76
N THR A 124 -9.74 -1.71 3.77
CA THR A 124 -10.05 -0.28 3.81
C THR A 124 -8.80 0.52 4.17
N GLU A 125 -7.95 -0.07 5.00
CA GLU A 125 -6.69 0.47 5.49
C GLU A 125 -5.70 0.71 4.34
N TYR A 126 -5.71 -0.15 3.32
CA TYR A 126 -4.86 0.02 2.13
C TYR A 126 -5.49 0.88 1.02
N SER A 127 -6.72 1.37 1.20
CA SER A 127 -7.48 2.03 0.12
C SER A 127 -6.82 3.29 -0.47
N SER A 128 -6.09 4.06 0.33
CA SER A 128 -5.36 5.24 -0.17
C SER A 128 -4.16 4.83 -1.01
N SER A 129 -3.33 3.93 -0.48
CA SER A 129 -2.16 3.40 -1.17
C SER A 129 -2.54 2.66 -2.46
N ARG A 130 -3.65 1.92 -2.43
CA ARG A 130 -4.24 1.27 -3.61
C ARG A 130 -4.52 2.27 -4.73
N ARG A 131 -5.19 3.39 -4.42
CA ARG A 131 -5.48 4.43 -5.42
C ARG A 131 -4.21 5.01 -6.04
N ASP A 132 -3.17 5.21 -5.24
CA ASP A 132 -1.88 5.70 -5.74
C ASP A 132 -1.20 4.66 -6.66
N VAL A 133 -1.22 3.38 -6.28
CA VAL A 133 -0.67 2.28 -7.09
C VAL A 133 -1.40 2.14 -8.42
N GLU A 134 -2.73 2.16 -8.41
CA GLU A 134 -3.55 2.09 -9.63
C GLU A 134 -3.27 3.27 -10.57
N GLU A 135 -3.09 4.47 -10.03
CA GLU A 135 -2.72 5.66 -10.80
C GLU A 135 -1.30 5.55 -11.37
N LEU A 136 -0.35 4.95 -10.64
CA LEU A 136 1.00 4.69 -11.14
C LEU A 136 1.00 3.71 -12.32
N TYR A 137 0.21 2.63 -12.25
CA TYR A 137 0.02 1.72 -13.38
C TYR A 137 -0.58 2.42 -14.60
N ARG A 138 -1.59 3.27 -14.39
CA ARG A 138 -2.17 4.09 -15.46
C ARG A 138 -1.13 5.00 -16.11
N ILE A 139 -0.37 5.73 -15.31
CA ILE A 139 0.71 6.62 -15.79
C ILE A 139 1.80 5.83 -16.52
N ALA A 140 2.14 4.63 -16.05
CA ALA A 140 3.12 3.78 -16.71
C ALA A 140 2.65 3.36 -18.12
N VAL A 141 1.37 2.99 -18.28
CA VAL A 141 0.85 2.52 -19.58
C VAL A 141 0.55 3.67 -20.55
N GLU A 142 -0.12 4.71 -20.06
CA GLU A 142 -0.71 5.79 -20.88
C GLU A 142 0.16 7.05 -20.92
N GLY A 143 1.16 7.13 -20.05
CA GLY A 143 1.98 8.31 -19.81
C GLY A 143 1.35 9.28 -18.80
N PRO A 144 2.09 10.33 -18.40
CA PRO A 144 1.62 11.30 -17.40
C PRO A 144 0.55 12.26 -17.93
N ARG A 145 0.18 12.19 -19.22
CA ARG A 145 -0.81 13.09 -19.81
C ARG A 145 -2.17 12.87 -19.16
N GLY A 146 -2.79 13.96 -18.68
CA GLY A 146 -4.10 13.93 -18.02
C GLY A 146 -4.09 13.60 -16.53
N THR A 147 -2.95 13.24 -15.92
CA THR A 147 -2.91 13.10 -14.45
C THR A 147 -2.93 14.46 -13.75
N LYS A 148 -3.73 14.57 -12.69
CA LYS A 148 -3.66 15.70 -11.74
C LYS A 148 -2.59 15.47 -10.66
N ARG A 149 -2.10 14.23 -10.50
CA ARG A 149 -1.18 13.80 -9.45
C ARG A 149 0.27 13.96 -9.89
N LYS A 150 0.74 15.22 -9.89
CA LYS A 150 2.13 15.58 -10.22
C LYS A 150 3.15 14.95 -9.27
N ASP A 151 2.74 14.58 -8.07
CA ASP A 151 3.58 13.90 -7.08
C ASP A 151 3.96 12.47 -7.46
N LEU A 152 3.27 11.84 -8.42
CA LEU A 152 3.49 10.44 -8.81
C LEU A 152 4.39 10.24 -10.03
N TYR A 153 4.77 11.31 -10.75
CA TYR A 153 5.62 11.18 -11.94
C TYR A 153 6.78 12.16 -11.94
N CYS A 154 7.91 11.68 -12.46
CA CYS A 154 9.10 12.49 -12.65
C CYS A 154 8.92 13.45 -13.85
N PRO A 155 9.16 14.76 -13.68
CA PRO A 155 9.17 15.71 -14.80
C PRO A 155 10.46 15.67 -15.63
N LEU A 156 11.52 15.03 -15.15
CA LEU A 156 12.78 14.89 -15.86
C LEU A 156 12.73 13.65 -16.76
N GLU A 157 13.24 13.76 -17.98
CA GLU A 157 13.30 12.64 -18.93
C GLU A 157 14.10 11.47 -18.33
N ALA A 158 13.45 10.33 -18.16
CA ALA A 158 14.09 9.10 -17.74
C ALA A 158 14.66 8.36 -18.97
N PRO A 159 15.75 7.59 -18.82
CA PRO A 159 16.28 6.76 -19.91
C PRO A 159 15.23 5.80 -20.47
N ALA A 160 14.94 5.88 -21.77
CA ALA A 160 13.85 5.16 -22.43
C ALA A 160 13.85 3.63 -22.18
N ALA A 161 15.04 3.02 -22.04
CA ALA A 161 15.20 1.58 -21.86
C ALA A 161 14.56 1.04 -20.55
N ARG A 162 14.61 1.78 -19.44
CA ARG A 162 14.02 1.32 -18.16
C ARG A 162 12.53 1.63 -18.05
N THR A 163 12.11 2.74 -18.65
CA THR A 163 10.68 3.02 -18.86
C THR A 163 10.04 1.85 -19.59
N SER A 164 10.71 1.27 -20.59
CA SER A 164 10.21 0.10 -21.32
C SER A 164 9.92 -1.12 -20.44
N ASN A 165 10.80 -1.50 -19.50
CA ASN A 165 10.57 -2.70 -18.67
C ASN A 165 9.37 -2.54 -17.74
N ILE A 166 9.26 -1.38 -17.07
CA ILE A 166 8.14 -1.08 -16.17
C ILE A 166 6.84 -0.96 -16.96
N VAL A 167 6.89 -0.32 -18.14
CA VAL A 167 5.75 -0.23 -19.07
C VAL A 167 5.32 -1.61 -19.55
N GLN A 168 6.27 -2.48 -19.92
CA GLN A 168 5.97 -3.85 -20.37
C GLN A 168 5.30 -4.65 -19.25
N PHE A 169 5.84 -4.59 -18.03
CA PHE A 169 5.23 -5.23 -16.88
C PHE A 169 3.83 -4.67 -16.60
N ALA A 170 3.65 -3.36 -16.64
CA ALA A 170 2.36 -2.69 -16.42
C ALA A 170 1.34 -3.02 -17.53
N ARG A 171 1.79 -3.14 -18.78
CA ARG A 171 0.95 -3.57 -19.91
C ARG A 171 0.54 -5.02 -19.77
N GLN A 172 1.48 -5.90 -19.43
CA GLN A 172 1.19 -7.30 -19.17
C GLN A 172 0.16 -7.45 -18.04
N GLU A 173 0.33 -6.71 -16.94
CA GLU A 173 -0.63 -6.72 -15.82
C GLU A 173 -2.04 -6.25 -16.27
N ARG A 174 -2.10 -5.18 -17.08
CA ARG A 174 -3.35 -4.70 -17.66
C ARG A 174 -3.99 -5.76 -18.56
N ASP A 175 -3.22 -6.39 -19.42
CA ASP A 175 -3.69 -7.40 -20.38
C ASP A 175 -4.17 -8.67 -19.66
N GLU A 176 -3.46 -9.12 -18.63
CA GLU A 176 -3.87 -10.22 -17.75
C GLU A 176 -5.19 -9.90 -17.04
N ARG A 177 -5.35 -8.66 -16.54
CA ARG A 177 -6.58 -8.20 -15.89
C ARG A 177 -7.76 -8.13 -16.87
N VAL A 178 -7.54 -7.62 -18.09
CA VAL A 178 -8.55 -7.58 -19.14
C VAL A 178 -8.95 -9.00 -19.55
N THR A 179 -7.98 -9.90 -19.70
CA THR A 179 -8.23 -11.30 -20.04
C THR A 179 -9.05 -12.00 -18.95
N ALA A 180 -8.69 -11.81 -17.68
CA ALA A 180 -9.44 -12.37 -16.55
C ALA A 180 -10.90 -11.87 -16.51
N LEU A 181 -11.11 -10.57 -16.76
CA LEU A 181 -12.46 -9.98 -16.83
C LEU A 181 -13.24 -10.46 -18.05
N ALA A 182 -12.58 -10.62 -19.19
CA ALA A 182 -13.19 -11.15 -20.41
C ALA A 182 -13.67 -12.58 -20.19
N ILE A 183 -12.84 -13.43 -19.57
CA ILE A 183 -13.19 -14.80 -19.18
C ILE A 183 -14.39 -14.76 -18.22
N ASP A 184 -14.34 -13.98 -17.15
CA ASP A 184 -15.46 -13.92 -16.19
C ASP A 184 -16.78 -13.44 -16.83
N SER A 185 -16.68 -12.51 -17.78
CA SER A 185 -17.84 -12.00 -18.52
C SER A 185 -18.43 -13.00 -19.51
N SER A 186 -17.61 -13.89 -20.08
CA SER A 186 -18.02 -14.91 -21.04
C SER A 186 -18.50 -16.21 -20.39
N MET A 187 -18.28 -16.39 -19.07
CA MET A 187 -18.75 -17.57 -18.36
C MET A 187 -20.28 -17.67 -18.32
N THR A 188 -20.77 -18.85 -18.66
CA THR A 188 -22.18 -19.23 -18.50
C THR A 188 -22.56 -19.37 -17.03
N GLU A 189 -23.85 -19.33 -16.73
CA GLU A 189 -24.34 -19.45 -15.34
C GLU A 189 -23.95 -20.80 -14.68
N GLN A 190 -23.83 -21.86 -15.50
CA GLN A 190 -23.40 -23.18 -15.04
C GLN A 190 -21.91 -23.20 -14.67
N GLU A 191 -21.05 -22.60 -15.51
CA GLU A 191 -19.61 -22.49 -15.26
C GLU A 191 -19.32 -21.63 -14.02
N ARG A 192 -20.04 -20.51 -13.84
CA ARG A 192 -19.94 -19.68 -12.62
C ARG A 192 -20.32 -20.45 -11.36
N LYS A 193 -21.36 -21.27 -11.40
CA LYS A 193 -21.76 -22.11 -10.26
C LYS A 193 -20.74 -23.20 -9.97
N ALA A 194 -20.16 -23.81 -11.01
CA ALA A 194 -19.10 -24.81 -10.86
C ALA A 194 -17.83 -24.23 -10.22
N ILE A 195 -17.38 -23.04 -10.66
CA ILE A 195 -16.21 -22.37 -10.08
C ILE A 195 -16.46 -21.97 -8.63
N LYS A 196 -17.63 -21.44 -8.29
CA LYS A 196 -17.99 -21.17 -6.89
C LYS A 196 -17.96 -22.43 -6.03
N HIS A 197 -18.41 -23.57 -6.57
CA HIS A 197 -18.32 -24.85 -5.87
C HIS A 197 -16.86 -25.27 -5.64
N ILE A 198 -16.00 -25.14 -6.64
CA ILE A 198 -14.57 -25.46 -6.55
C ILE A 198 -13.86 -24.52 -5.55
N GLU A 199 -14.14 -23.21 -5.60
CA GLU A 199 -13.59 -22.23 -4.65
C GLU A 199 -14.07 -22.46 -3.22
N SER A 200 -15.33 -22.90 -3.05
CA SER A 200 -15.86 -23.25 -1.72
C SER A 200 -15.24 -24.53 -1.17
N ALA A 201 -14.84 -25.46 -2.04
CA ALA A 201 -14.19 -26.71 -1.67
C ALA A 201 -12.69 -26.54 -1.38
N SER A 202 -12.02 -25.58 -2.04
CA SER A 202 -10.60 -25.27 -1.81
C SER A 202 -10.37 -24.37 -0.60
N ARG A 203 -11.38 -23.61 -0.17
CA ARG A 203 -11.38 -22.97 1.15
C ARG A 203 -11.54 -24.04 2.22
N SER A 204 -10.47 -24.32 2.96
CA SER A 204 -10.54 -25.14 4.18
C SER A 204 -11.69 -24.64 5.06
N PRO A 205 -12.49 -25.51 5.69
CA PRO A 205 -13.68 -25.10 6.43
C PRO A 205 -13.26 -24.10 7.50
N HIS A 206 -13.52 -22.82 7.26
CA HIS A 206 -13.47 -21.82 8.29
C HIS A 206 -14.51 -22.23 9.31
N ALA A 207 -14.05 -22.73 10.46
CA ALA A 207 -14.87 -22.86 11.64
C ALA A 207 -15.41 -21.47 11.93
N ASN A 208 -16.69 -21.24 11.58
CA ASN A 208 -17.40 -20.04 11.98
C ASN A 208 -17.14 -19.88 13.49
N PRO A 209 -16.62 -18.73 13.95
CA PRO A 209 -16.45 -18.53 15.37
C PRO A 209 -17.80 -18.78 16.03
N PRO A 210 -17.87 -19.57 17.13
CA PRO A 210 -19.14 -19.88 17.75
C PRO A 210 -19.86 -18.56 18.04
N ARG A 211 -21.07 -18.42 17.49
CA ARG A 211 -21.92 -17.25 17.77
C ARG A 211 -21.97 -17.13 19.28
N ARG A 212 -21.45 -16.01 19.81
CA ARG A 212 -21.59 -15.69 21.24
C ARG A 212 -23.07 -15.80 21.58
N LYS A 213 -23.42 -16.63 22.57
CA LYS A 213 -24.78 -16.68 23.10
C LYS A 213 -25.18 -15.24 23.44
N PRO A 214 -26.37 -14.77 23.02
CA PRO A 214 -26.83 -13.45 23.38
C PRO A 214 -26.71 -13.27 24.89
N LEU A 215 -26.11 -12.17 25.34
CA LEU A 215 -26.13 -11.83 26.75
C LEU A 215 -27.60 -11.80 27.20
N PRO A 216 -27.94 -12.41 28.34
CA PRO A 216 -29.30 -12.30 28.89
C PRO A 216 -29.64 -10.82 29.02
N LYS A 217 -30.83 -10.44 28.54
CA LYS A 217 -31.32 -9.07 28.64
C LYS A 217 -31.37 -8.70 30.12
N ALA A 218 -30.65 -7.66 30.52
CA ALA A 218 -30.71 -7.13 31.87
C ALA A 218 -32.17 -6.81 32.22
N THR A 219 -32.60 -7.25 33.40
CA THR A 219 -33.94 -6.90 33.89
C THR A 219 -34.01 -5.40 34.20
N PRO A 220 -35.17 -4.74 34.08
CA PRO A 220 -35.28 -3.29 34.26
C PRO A 220 -34.70 -2.77 35.58
N GLY A 221 -34.73 -3.58 36.65
CA GLY A 221 -34.16 -3.25 37.95
C GLY A 221 -32.63 -3.26 37.97
N GLU A 222 -31.98 -4.17 37.24
CA GLU A 222 -30.51 -4.23 37.14
C GLU A 222 -29.96 -3.03 36.36
N THR A 223 -30.69 -2.58 35.33
CA THR A 223 -30.33 -1.40 34.54
C THR A 223 -30.41 -0.12 35.39
N GLN A 224 -31.43 0.00 36.25
CA GLN A 224 -31.58 1.14 37.16
C GLN A 224 -30.50 1.16 38.24
N MET A 225 -30.16 0.00 38.82
CA MET A 225 -29.07 -0.10 39.80
C MET A 225 -27.71 0.20 39.18
N ALA A 226 -27.42 -0.29 37.98
CA ALA A 226 -26.18 0.01 37.26
C ALA A 226 -26.07 1.51 36.93
N PHE A 227 -27.19 2.13 36.53
CA PHE A 227 -27.24 3.56 36.27
C PHE A 227 -27.05 4.39 37.54
N ALA A 228 -27.69 4.03 38.64
CA ALA A 228 -27.51 4.70 39.94
C ALA A 228 -26.05 4.62 40.40
N LYS A 229 -25.41 3.46 40.24
CA LYS A 229 -23.99 3.25 40.58
C LYS A 229 -23.05 4.09 39.71
N TYR A 230 -23.34 4.22 38.41
CA TYR A 230 -22.59 5.09 37.50
C TYR A 230 -22.73 6.58 37.87
N VAL A 231 -23.94 7.00 38.25
CA VAL A 231 -24.20 8.39 38.67
C VAL A 231 -23.52 8.72 40.01
N GLU A 232 -23.44 7.76 40.93
CA GLU A 232 -22.66 7.87 42.18
C GLU A 232 -21.16 7.98 41.92
N GLU A 233 -20.60 7.18 41.00
CA GLU A 233 -19.19 7.28 40.59
C GLU A 233 -18.87 8.64 39.95
N MET A 234 -19.76 9.16 39.10
CA MET A 234 -19.63 10.49 38.50
C MET A 234 -19.68 11.63 39.54
N LYS A 235 -20.43 11.47 40.63
CA LYS A 235 -20.54 12.49 41.70
C LYS A 235 -19.35 12.48 42.66
N SER A 236 -18.63 11.36 42.79
CA SER A 236 -17.50 11.22 43.73
C SER A 236 -16.13 11.61 43.14
N GLY A 237 -16.06 11.92 41.84
CA GLY A 237 -14.83 12.37 41.17
C GLY A 237 -14.42 13.80 41.52
N LYS A 238 -13.75 14.01 42.67
CA LYS A 238 -12.97 15.23 42.91
C LYS A 238 -11.77 15.29 41.94
N PRO A 239 -11.43 16.45 41.35
CA PRO A 239 -10.28 16.55 40.45
C PRO A 239 -8.98 16.37 41.23
N LYS A 240 -8.16 15.40 40.84
CA LYS A 240 -6.77 15.30 41.31
C LYS A 240 -5.99 16.50 40.75
N LYS A 241 -5.46 17.35 41.64
CA LYS A 241 -4.48 18.38 41.26
C LYS A 241 -3.21 17.68 40.73
N PRO A 242 -2.60 18.19 39.65
CA PRO A 242 -1.32 17.69 39.17
C PRO A 242 -0.21 18.06 40.15
N SER A 243 0.61 17.08 40.52
CA SER A 243 1.96 17.28 41.06
C SER A 243 2.97 17.10 39.94
#